data_AF-A0A317ETK9-F1
#
_entry.id   AF-A0A317ETK9-F1
#
_cell.length_a   1.000
_cell.length_b   1.000
_cell.length_c   1.000
_cell.angle_alpha   90.00
_cell.angle_beta   90.00
_cell.angle_gamma   90.00
#
_symmetry.space_group_name_H-M   'P 1'
#
loop_
_entity.id
_entity.type
_entity.pdbx_description
1 polymer ?
#
loop_
_entity_poly.entity_id
_entity_poly.type
_entity_poly.pdbx_seq_one_letter_code
_entity_poly.pdbx_strand_id
1 'polypeptide(L)'
;MEAALPNLLSTPNFEIYYLSEQAVTISFGNEISESLAQEIRKFNSLIHQNPFLGFNTTVPAYATLTVFYDPLVVLLTDLEGLTCFDKISGYLHNLKTLKENRSISKEETITIPVYYGGDFGPDLDEISLHTKLGHDEIINIHSSVTYKVYMIGFVPGFPYLGGMDKRLTTPRKTYPRAIVPAGAVGIAGEQTGVYPLETPGGWQIIGRTPTVLFNPKREQPSLLKAGNQVIFKPIGLEEFEHLSGK
;
A
#
# COMPACT_ATOMS: atom_id res chain seq x y z
N MET A 1 39.93 -4.49 -29.56
CA MET A 1 38.87 -5.49 -29.33
C MET A 1 38.66 -5.52 -27.83
N GLU A 2 37.80 -4.63 -27.36
CA GLU A 2 37.65 -4.26 -25.95
C GLU A 2 36.49 -5.09 -25.40
N ALA A 3 36.82 -6.05 -24.53
CA ALA A 3 35.81 -6.87 -23.88
C ALA A 3 35.17 -6.04 -22.76
N ALA A 4 33.92 -5.63 -22.97
CA ALA A 4 33.11 -4.95 -21.96
C ALA A 4 33.03 -5.82 -20.70
N LEU A 5 33.42 -5.27 -19.55
CA LEU A 5 33.11 -5.86 -18.25
C LEU A 5 31.58 -5.95 -18.12
N PRO A 6 31.04 -7.09 -17.62
CA PRO A 6 29.62 -7.17 -17.33
C PRO A 6 29.27 -6.15 -16.24
N ASN A 7 28.27 -5.31 -16.52
CA ASN A 7 27.59 -4.48 -15.53
C ASN A 7 27.15 -5.39 -14.37
N LEU A 8 27.91 -5.39 -13.27
CA LEU A 8 27.41 -5.81 -11.98
C LEU A 8 26.29 -4.84 -11.63
N LEU A 9 25.05 -5.26 -11.86
CA LEU A 9 23.89 -4.66 -11.22
C LEU A 9 24.16 -4.76 -9.71
N SER A 10 24.55 -3.64 -9.10
CA SER A 10 24.68 -3.49 -7.66
C SER A 10 23.31 -3.78 -7.06
N THR A 11 23.12 -4.99 -6.54
CA THR A 11 21.94 -5.25 -5.72
C THR A 11 22.09 -4.39 -4.46
N PRO A 12 21.15 -3.49 -4.14
CA PRO A 12 21.24 -2.75 -2.90
C PRO A 12 21.27 -3.76 -1.75
N ASN A 13 22.27 -3.68 -0.88
CA ASN A 13 22.25 -4.41 0.38
C ASN A 13 21.14 -3.79 1.23
N PHE A 14 20.13 -4.58 1.58
CA PHE A 14 19.18 -4.17 2.59
C PHE A 14 19.82 -4.35 3.96
N GLU A 15 19.42 -3.50 4.90
CA GLU A 15 19.80 -3.64 6.31
C GLU A 15 18.68 -4.37 7.05
N ILE A 16 19.03 -5.25 7.98
CA ILE A 16 18.06 -5.90 8.87
C ILE A 16 18.29 -5.37 10.27
N TYR A 17 17.22 -4.91 10.91
CA TYR A 17 17.25 -4.49 12.30
C TYR A 17 16.16 -5.18 13.12
N TYR A 18 16.47 -5.35 14.40
CA TYR A 18 15.57 -5.93 15.37
C TYR A 18 14.40 -4.98 15.64
N LEU A 19 13.16 -5.50 15.57
CA LEU A 19 11.96 -4.76 15.91
C LEU A 19 11.38 -5.21 17.26
N SER A 20 11.25 -6.53 17.44
CA SER A 20 10.81 -7.16 18.69
C SER A 20 11.23 -8.63 18.74
N GLU A 21 10.92 -9.33 19.84
CA GLU A 21 11.20 -10.75 19.99
C GLU A 21 10.46 -11.64 18.98
N GLN A 22 9.43 -11.11 18.34
CA GLN A 22 8.62 -11.79 17.31
C GLN A 22 8.79 -11.20 15.92
N ALA A 23 9.65 -10.19 15.74
CA ALA A 23 9.75 -9.47 14.49
C ALA A 23 11.14 -8.91 14.16
N VAL A 24 11.50 -8.99 12.89
CA VAL A 24 12.63 -8.25 12.30
C VAL A 24 12.15 -7.40 11.14
N THR A 25 12.83 -6.28 10.88
CA THR A 25 12.51 -5.41 9.76
C THR A 25 13.67 -5.33 8.80
N ILE A 26 13.37 -5.51 7.51
CA ILE A 26 14.28 -5.31 6.39
C ILE A 26 14.06 -3.88 5.87
N SER A 27 15.11 -3.08 5.81
CA SER A 27 15.13 -1.74 5.21
C SER A 27 15.80 -1.80 3.84
N PHE A 28 15.06 -1.43 2.80
CA PHE A 28 15.57 -1.43 1.42
C PHE A 28 16.10 -0.05 1.00
N GLY A 29 15.81 1.01 1.76
CA GLY A 29 16.24 2.37 1.46
C GLY A 29 15.48 3.41 2.29
N ASN A 30 15.70 4.69 1.97
CA ASN A 30 15.14 5.82 2.72
C ASN A 30 14.12 6.66 1.92
N GLU A 31 13.86 6.29 0.66
CA GLU A 31 12.99 7.04 -0.24
C GLU A 31 11.85 6.19 -0.77
N ILE A 32 10.70 6.81 -1.04
CA ILE A 32 9.55 6.14 -1.66
C ILE A 32 9.77 6.16 -3.18
N SER A 33 10.02 4.99 -3.76
CA SER A 33 10.17 4.85 -5.21
C SER A 33 9.50 3.58 -5.74
N GLU A 34 9.16 3.60 -7.03
CA GLU A 34 8.54 2.45 -7.67
C GLU A 34 9.48 1.24 -7.74
N SER A 35 10.78 1.47 -7.98
CA SER A 35 11.78 0.40 -7.99
C SER A 35 11.87 -0.28 -6.62
N LEU A 36 11.83 0.51 -5.54
CA LEU A 36 11.86 -0.01 -4.18
C LEU A 36 10.60 -0.82 -3.85
N ALA A 37 9.42 -0.31 -4.21
CA ALA A 37 8.16 -1.04 -4.04
C ALA A 37 8.13 -2.35 -4.85
N GLN A 38 8.74 -2.38 -6.04
CA GLN A 38 8.92 -3.61 -6.82
C GLN A 38 9.85 -4.60 -6.10
N GLU A 39 10.96 -4.14 -5.54
CA GLU A 39 11.90 -4.98 -4.80
C GLU A 39 11.28 -5.56 -3.53
N ILE A 40 10.59 -4.74 -2.73
CA ILE A 40 9.85 -5.19 -1.55
C ILE A 40 8.81 -6.24 -1.93
N ARG A 41 8.03 -6.02 -3.01
CA ARG A 41 7.03 -6.99 -3.47
C ARG A 41 7.65 -8.32 -3.91
N LYS A 42 8.78 -8.27 -4.63
CA LYS A 42 9.55 -9.46 -5.01
C LYS A 42 10.01 -10.23 -3.79
N PHE A 43 10.71 -9.55 -2.88
CA PHE A 43 11.25 -10.18 -1.68
C PHE A 43 10.16 -10.73 -0.76
N ASN A 44 9.05 -10.00 -0.64
CA ASN A 44 7.86 -10.47 0.05
C ASN A 44 7.32 -11.78 -0.56
N SER A 45 7.15 -11.82 -1.89
CA SER A 45 6.73 -13.02 -2.60
C SER A 45 7.70 -14.19 -2.39
N LEU A 46 9.01 -13.90 -2.37
CA LEU A 46 10.06 -14.89 -2.18
C LEU A 46 10.01 -15.55 -0.79
N ILE A 47 9.74 -14.76 0.27
CA ILE A 47 9.54 -15.29 1.63
C ILE A 47 8.30 -16.17 1.69
N HIS A 48 7.17 -15.74 1.10
CA HIS A 48 5.94 -16.52 1.09
C HIS A 48 6.07 -17.83 0.28
N GLN A 49 6.92 -17.86 -0.74
CA GLN A 49 7.21 -19.07 -1.51
C GLN A 49 8.19 -20.02 -0.82
N ASN A 50 9.00 -19.49 0.10
CA ASN A 50 9.99 -20.24 0.86
C ASN A 50 9.81 -19.89 2.35
N PRO A 51 8.74 -20.32 3.01
CA PRO A 51 8.58 -20.02 4.44
C PRO A 51 9.57 -20.85 5.25
N PHE A 52 10.24 -20.23 6.22
CA PHE A 52 10.99 -20.93 7.26
C PHE A 52 10.03 -21.43 8.36
N LEU A 53 10.44 -22.44 9.13
CA LEU A 53 9.66 -22.92 10.26
C LEU A 53 9.53 -21.82 11.33
N GLY A 54 8.28 -21.52 11.71
CA GLY A 54 7.95 -20.41 12.60
C GLY A 54 7.62 -19.10 11.87
N PHE A 55 7.66 -19.05 10.53
CA PHE A 55 7.16 -17.90 9.79
C PHE A 55 5.65 -17.71 9.99
N ASN A 56 5.23 -16.50 10.36
CA ASN A 56 3.81 -16.16 10.52
C ASN A 56 3.28 -15.35 9.35
N THR A 57 3.84 -14.15 9.14
CA THR A 57 3.44 -13.25 8.05
C THR A 57 4.50 -12.19 7.81
N THR A 58 4.33 -11.43 6.74
CA THR A 58 5.07 -10.22 6.46
C THR A 58 4.12 -9.02 6.37
N VAL A 59 4.66 -7.83 6.61
CA VAL A 59 3.96 -6.55 6.44
C VAL A 59 4.84 -5.61 5.61
N PRO A 60 4.53 -5.40 4.31
CA PRO A 60 5.24 -4.44 3.48
C PRO A 60 4.82 -3.01 3.83
N ALA A 61 5.78 -2.10 3.85
CA ALA A 61 5.58 -0.65 3.92
C ALA A 61 6.28 0.03 2.74
N TYR A 62 6.39 1.36 2.75
CA TYR A 62 6.98 2.10 1.63
C TYR A 62 8.42 1.71 1.31
N ALA A 63 9.26 1.56 2.34
CA ALA A 63 10.69 1.31 2.19
C ALA A 63 11.18 0.10 3.00
N THR A 64 10.28 -0.56 3.73
CA THR A 64 10.60 -1.64 4.65
C THR A 64 9.68 -2.84 4.48
N LEU A 65 10.15 -4.01 4.90
CA LEU A 65 9.36 -5.23 5.03
C LEU A 65 9.57 -5.80 6.43
N THR A 66 8.51 -5.85 7.23
CA THR A 66 8.56 -6.47 8.56
C THR A 66 8.20 -7.94 8.43
N VAL A 67 9.00 -8.82 9.02
CA VAL A 67 8.77 -10.27 9.06
C VAL A 67 8.41 -10.66 10.48
N PHE A 68 7.23 -11.24 10.66
CA PHE A 68 6.74 -11.77 11.94
C PHE A 68 6.90 -13.28 11.99
N TYR A 69 7.32 -13.77 13.15
CA TYR A 69 7.58 -15.18 13.38
C TYR A 69 7.27 -15.59 14.82
N ASP A 70 7.09 -16.90 15.03
CA ASP A 70 7.02 -17.52 16.34
C ASP A 70 8.45 -17.77 16.88
N PRO A 71 8.89 -17.07 17.94
CA PRO A 71 10.24 -17.19 18.46
C PRO A 71 10.52 -18.57 19.07
N LEU A 72 9.51 -19.22 19.67
CA LEU A 72 9.71 -20.54 20.27
C LEU A 72 9.97 -21.59 19.18
N VAL A 73 9.27 -21.49 18.05
CA VAL A 73 9.52 -22.37 16.90
C VAL A 73 10.88 -22.05 16.29
N VAL A 74 11.19 -20.78 16.03
CA VAL A 74 12.47 -20.36 15.41
C VAL A 74 13.68 -20.78 16.25
N LEU A 75 13.61 -20.66 17.58
CA LEU A 75 14.69 -21.07 18.48
C LEU A 75 15.04 -22.55 18.31
N LEU A 76 14.04 -23.40 18.04
CA LEU A 76 14.21 -24.85 17.87
C LEU A 76 14.63 -25.27 16.46
N THR A 77 14.69 -24.35 15.50
CA THR A 77 15.15 -24.66 14.14
C THR A 77 16.67 -24.82 14.03
N ASP A 78 17.12 -25.52 12.99
CA ASP A 78 18.54 -25.66 12.63
C ASP A 78 19.10 -24.45 11.84
N LEU A 79 18.38 -23.32 11.81
CA LEU A 79 18.90 -22.09 11.20
C LEU A 79 20.17 -21.63 11.96
N GLU A 80 21.16 -21.16 11.21
CA GLU A 80 22.43 -20.67 11.76
C GLU A 80 22.22 -19.40 12.60
N GLY A 81 22.68 -19.42 13.85
CA GLY A 81 22.59 -18.27 14.76
C GLY A 81 22.24 -18.66 16.20
N LEU A 82 22.61 -17.80 17.16
CA LEU A 82 22.34 -18.03 18.58
C LEU A 82 20.97 -17.47 18.99
N THR A 83 20.57 -16.34 18.41
CA THR A 83 19.30 -15.67 18.68
C THR A 83 18.34 -15.82 17.50
N CYS A 84 17.04 -15.59 17.73
CA CYS A 84 16.07 -15.50 16.63
C CYS A 84 16.47 -14.44 15.61
N PHE A 85 17.02 -13.30 16.06
CA PHE A 85 17.49 -12.25 15.17
C PHE A 85 18.58 -12.76 14.24
N ASP A 86 19.60 -13.45 14.76
CA ASP A 86 20.69 -13.99 13.95
C ASP A 86 20.16 -15.02 12.94
N LYS A 87 19.33 -15.95 13.41
CA LYS A 87 18.73 -17.01 12.60
C LYS A 87 17.93 -16.46 11.43
N ILE A 88 17.01 -15.53 11.71
CA ILE A 88 16.15 -14.96 10.68
C ILE A 88 16.96 -14.02 9.77
N SER A 89 17.89 -13.24 10.29
CA SER A 89 18.73 -12.35 9.46
C SER A 89 19.59 -13.15 8.49
N GLY A 90 20.26 -14.22 8.97
CA GLY A 90 21.03 -15.13 8.12
C GLY A 90 20.16 -15.81 7.07
N TYR A 91 18.98 -16.29 7.46
CA TYR A 91 18.01 -16.86 6.53
C TYR A 91 17.62 -15.87 5.41
N LEU A 92 17.26 -14.64 5.76
CA LEU A 92 16.82 -13.62 4.80
C LEU A 92 17.96 -13.19 3.85
N HIS A 93 19.19 -13.06 4.35
CA HIS A 93 20.35 -12.81 3.50
C HIS A 93 20.60 -13.95 2.51
N ASN A 94 20.49 -15.20 2.96
CA ASN A 94 20.62 -16.38 2.08
C ASN A 94 19.48 -16.43 1.05
N LEU A 95 18.25 -16.12 1.47
CA LEU A 95 17.08 -16.12 0.59
C LEU A 95 17.25 -15.17 -0.60
N LYS A 96 17.86 -13.99 -0.38
CA LYS A 96 18.18 -13.02 -1.46
C LYS A 96 19.02 -13.62 -2.60
N THR A 97 19.83 -14.64 -2.31
CA THR A 97 20.71 -15.27 -3.31
C THR A 97 19.96 -16.25 -4.22
N LEU A 98 18.75 -16.66 -3.85
CA LEU A 98 17.93 -17.54 -4.67
C LEU A 98 17.43 -16.80 -5.91
N LYS A 99 17.61 -17.43 -7.07
CA LYS A 99 17.04 -16.91 -8.33
C LYS A 99 15.53 -17.15 -8.31
N GLU A 100 14.76 -16.07 -8.45
CA GLU A 100 13.33 -16.17 -8.71
C GLU A 100 13.10 -16.86 -10.06
N ASN A 101 12.43 -18.01 -10.05
CA ASN A 101 12.04 -18.74 -11.26
C ASN A 101 10.59 -18.47 -11.69
N ARG A 102 9.88 -17.55 -11.03
CA ARG A 102 8.49 -17.20 -11.36
C ARG A 102 8.31 -15.71 -11.62
N SER A 103 7.61 -15.42 -12.73
CA SER A 103 7.12 -14.08 -13.06
C SER A 103 6.20 -13.59 -11.94
N ILE A 104 6.43 -12.36 -11.48
CA ILE A 104 5.52 -11.66 -10.56
C ILE A 104 4.13 -11.64 -11.20
N SER A 105 3.09 -11.96 -10.42
CA SER A 105 1.71 -11.87 -10.89
C SER A 105 1.44 -10.49 -11.48
N LYS A 106 0.85 -10.45 -12.68
CA LYS A 106 0.46 -9.23 -13.40
C LYS A 106 -0.19 -8.23 -12.44
N GLU A 107 0.23 -6.96 -12.51
CA GLU A 107 -0.39 -5.88 -11.74
C GLU A 107 -1.87 -5.80 -12.15
N GLU A 108 -2.76 -6.18 -11.24
CA GLU A 108 -4.20 -6.14 -11.47
C GLU A 108 -4.69 -4.71 -11.23
N THR A 109 -5.33 -4.14 -12.26
CA THR A 109 -5.95 -2.82 -12.22
C THR A 109 -7.40 -2.93 -11.77
N ILE A 110 -7.74 -2.25 -10.69
CA ILE A 110 -9.07 -2.26 -10.06
C ILE A 110 -9.71 -0.90 -10.28
N THR A 111 -10.87 -0.88 -10.93
CA THR A 111 -11.64 0.36 -11.11
C THR A 111 -12.57 0.58 -9.92
N ILE A 112 -12.45 1.73 -9.26
CA ILE A 112 -13.28 2.12 -8.13
C ILE A 112 -14.24 3.23 -8.59
N PRO A 113 -15.56 2.97 -8.68
CA PRO A 113 -16.55 4.01 -8.98
C PRO A 113 -16.63 5.00 -7.82
N VAL A 114 -16.66 6.30 -8.11
CA VAL A 114 -16.72 7.37 -7.09
C VAL A 114 -17.76 8.40 -7.49
N TYR A 115 -18.68 8.70 -6.57
CA TYR A 115 -19.52 9.87 -6.63
C TYR A 115 -18.81 11.03 -5.92
N TYR A 116 -18.48 12.08 -6.67
CA TYR A 116 -17.70 13.23 -6.18
C TYR A 116 -18.61 14.38 -5.73
N GLY A 117 -18.14 15.13 -4.74
CA GLY A 117 -18.77 16.38 -4.29
C GLY A 117 -20.07 16.22 -3.51
N GLY A 118 -20.75 17.35 -3.29
CA GLY A 118 -21.92 17.44 -2.41
C GLY A 118 -21.61 16.95 -1.01
N ASP A 119 -22.59 16.29 -0.37
CA ASP A 119 -22.43 15.71 0.97
C ASP A 119 -21.42 14.55 1.02
N PHE A 120 -21.09 13.97 -0.15
CA PHE A 120 -20.14 12.86 -0.28
C PHE A 120 -18.70 13.35 -0.42
N GLY A 121 -18.50 14.59 -0.86
CA GLY A 121 -17.20 15.24 -1.05
C GLY A 121 -17.19 16.67 -0.51
N PRO A 122 -17.41 16.86 0.81
CA PRO A 122 -17.64 18.18 1.40
C PRO A 122 -16.41 19.09 1.38
N ASP A 123 -15.21 18.58 1.07
CA ASP A 123 -13.97 19.36 1.08
C ASP A 123 -13.51 19.82 -0.31
N LEU A 124 -14.30 19.60 -1.38
CA LEU A 124 -13.93 20.09 -2.71
C LEU A 124 -13.76 21.62 -2.75
N ASP A 125 -14.60 22.36 -2.03
CA ASP A 125 -14.48 23.82 -1.94
C ASP A 125 -13.14 24.24 -1.30
N GLU A 126 -12.72 23.56 -0.24
CA GLU A 126 -11.47 23.85 0.46
C GLU A 126 -10.25 23.53 -0.43
N ILE A 127 -10.28 22.40 -1.14
CA ILE A 127 -9.24 22.04 -2.10
C ILE A 127 -9.21 23.05 -3.26
N SER A 128 -10.37 23.46 -3.76
CA SER A 128 -10.48 24.46 -4.84
C SER A 128 -9.84 25.78 -4.44
N LEU A 129 -10.13 26.26 -3.22
CA LEU A 129 -9.51 27.48 -2.68
C LEU A 129 -7.98 27.34 -2.52
N HIS A 130 -7.51 26.17 -2.08
CA HIS A 130 -6.08 25.92 -1.89
C HIS A 130 -5.30 25.82 -3.21
N THR A 131 -5.85 25.08 -4.17
CA THR A 131 -5.19 24.72 -5.43
C THR A 131 -5.48 25.70 -6.57
N LYS A 132 -6.52 26.54 -6.43
CA LYS A 132 -7.06 27.44 -7.46
C LYS A 132 -7.64 26.72 -8.67
N LEU A 133 -8.03 25.46 -8.51
CA LEU A 133 -8.64 24.63 -9.54
C LEU A 133 -10.16 24.58 -9.36
N GLY A 134 -10.92 24.49 -10.45
CA GLY A 134 -12.36 24.24 -10.38
C GLY A 134 -12.68 22.81 -9.93
N HIS A 135 -13.90 22.56 -9.41
CA HIS A 135 -14.31 21.21 -8.98
C HIS A 135 -14.18 20.16 -10.09
N ASP A 136 -14.66 20.48 -11.29
CA ASP A 136 -14.56 19.57 -12.44
C ASP A 136 -13.10 19.27 -12.80
N GLU A 137 -12.22 20.27 -12.68
CA GLU A 137 -10.79 20.10 -12.92
C GLU A 137 -10.15 19.19 -11.87
N ILE A 138 -10.48 19.38 -10.58
CA ILE A 138 -10.02 18.50 -9.48
C ILE A 138 -10.45 17.06 -9.73
N ILE A 139 -11.73 16.85 -10.07
CA ILE A 139 -12.29 15.52 -10.34
C ILE A 139 -11.61 14.89 -11.55
N ASN A 140 -11.41 15.65 -12.63
CA ASN A 140 -10.74 15.16 -13.84
C ASN A 140 -9.27 14.79 -13.58
N ILE A 141 -8.53 15.61 -12.83
CA ILE A 141 -7.15 15.31 -12.47
C ILE A 141 -7.10 14.06 -11.59
N HIS A 142 -7.94 13.97 -10.55
CA HIS A 142 -7.96 12.83 -9.65
C HIS A 142 -8.38 11.52 -10.35
N SER A 143 -9.33 11.57 -11.28
CA SER A 143 -9.82 10.37 -11.95
C SER A 143 -8.99 9.92 -13.16
N SER A 144 -8.14 10.78 -13.72
CA SER A 144 -7.31 10.46 -14.89
C SER A 144 -6.00 9.74 -14.56
N VAL A 145 -5.66 9.59 -13.28
CA VAL A 145 -4.44 8.95 -12.81
C VAL A 145 -4.67 7.47 -12.54
N THR A 146 -3.72 6.64 -12.98
CA THR A 146 -3.59 5.26 -12.52
C THR A 146 -2.73 5.23 -11.26
N TYR A 147 -3.37 5.01 -10.11
CA TYR A 147 -2.72 4.98 -8.81
C TYR A 147 -2.10 3.63 -8.53
N LYS A 148 -1.02 3.61 -7.75
CA LYS A 148 -0.38 2.37 -7.30
C LYS A 148 -0.62 2.16 -5.81
N VAL A 149 -1.06 0.95 -5.43
CA VAL A 149 -1.18 0.56 -4.03
C VAL A 149 0.20 0.16 -3.51
N TYR A 150 0.78 1.00 -2.66
CA TYR A 150 2.09 0.75 -2.04
C TYR A 150 1.97 -0.18 -0.84
N MET A 151 1.00 0.07 0.03
CA MET A 151 0.74 -0.75 1.22
C MET A 151 -0.74 -0.69 1.61
N ILE A 152 -1.16 -1.66 2.43
CA ILE A 152 -2.47 -1.69 3.08
C ILE A 152 -2.25 -1.57 4.59
N GLY A 153 -2.91 -0.63 5.26
CA GLY A 153 -2.68 -0.36 6.69
C GLY A 153 -3.43 0.89 7.17
N PHE A 154 -3.22 1.34 8.41
CA PHE A 154 -4.08 2.28 9.20
C PHE A 154 -5.32 1.59 9.79
N VAL A 155 -6.18 1.05 8.94
CA VAL A 155 -7.27 0.14 9.32
C VAL A 155 -7.38 -0.98 8.28
N PRO A 156 -8.04 -2.12 8.59
CA PRO A 156 -8.15 -3.23 7.67
C PRO A 156 -8.67 -2.80 6.28
N GLY A 157 -7.86 -3.05 5.25
CA GLY A 157 -8.19 -2.75 3.85
C GLY A 157 -7.96 -1.31 3.39
N PHE A 158 -7.40 -0.42 4.21
CA PHE A 158 -7.15 0.97 3.79
C PHE A 158 -5.91 1.03 2.88
N PRO A 159 -6.05 1.51 1.62
CA PRO A 159 -4.96 1.55 0.67
C PRO A 159 -4.20 2.87 0.74
N TYR A 160 -2.88 2.79 0.81
CA TYR A 160 -2.01 3.93 0.57
C TYR A 160 -1.66 3.99 -0.91
N LEU A 161 -2.29 4.95 -1.61
CA LEU A 161 -2.11 5.16 -3.04
C LEU A 161 -1.03 6.21 -3.29
N GLY A 162 -0.17 5.96 -4.26
CA GLY A 162 0.78 6.95 -4.76
C GLY A 162 0.63 7.19 -6.26
N GLY A 163 1.32 8.23 -6.73
CA GLY A 163 1.22 8.71 -8.12
C GLY A 163 0.23 9.86 -8.32
N MET A 164 -0.30 10.44 -7.24
CA MET A 164 -1.23 11.57 -7.33
C MET A 164 -0.56 12.79 -7.99
N ASP A 165 -1.30 13.45 -8.88
CA ASP A 165 -0.85 14.69 -9.50
C ASP A 165 -0.60 15.76 -8.43
N LYS A 166 0.60 16.35 -8.44
CA LYS A 166 1.02 17.34 -7.45
C LYS A 166 0.14 18.58 -7.40
N ARG A 167 -0.60 18.88 -8.47
CA ARG A 167 -1.57 19.99 -8.50
C ARG A 167 -2.70 19.82 -7.48
N LEU A 168 -2.98 18.59 -7.03
CA LEU A 168 -4.00 18.30 -6.01
C LEU A 168 -3.45 18.30 -4.58
N THR A 169 -2.15 18.52 -4.39
CA THR A 169 -1.51 18.48 -3.07
C THR A 169 -2.20 19.44 -2.11
N THR A 170 -2.80 18.90 -1.07
CA THR A 170 -3.57 19.70 -0.08
C THR A 170 -3.29 19.17 1.31
N PRO A 171 -2.98 20.02 2.31
CA PRO A 171 -2.68 19.56 3.65
C PRO A 171 -3.88 18.84 4.30
N ARG A 172 -3.57 18.01 5.31
CA ARG A 172 -4.59 17.46 6.21
C ARG A 172 -5.33 18.58 6.91
N LYS A 173 -6.58 18.33 7.27
CA LYS A 173 -7.35 19.21 8.14
C LYS A 173 -6.65 19.35 9.49
N THR A 174 -6.59 20.58 9.99
CA THR A 174 -6.02 20.88 11.32
C THR A 174 -6.78 20.16 12.43
N TYR A 175 -8.09 20.03 12.28
CA TYR A 175 -8.97 19.29 13.18
C TYR A 175 -9.57 18.08 12.45
N PRO A 176 -9.14 16.85 12.78
CA PRO A 176 -9.72 15.65 12.19
C PRO A 176 -11.21 15.53 12.47
N ARG A 177 -11.96 14.98 11.52
CA ARG A 177 -13.35 14.58 11.76
C ARG A 177 -13.39 13.40 12.72
N ALA A 178 -14.34 13.44 13.65
CA ALA A 178 -14.62 12.30 14.53
C ALA A 178 -15.10 11.09 13.73
N ILE A 179 -15.84 11.33 12.64
CA ILE A 179 -16.44 10.31 11.79
C ILE A 179 -16.16 10.66 10.32
N VAL A 180 -15.47 9.75 9.64
CA VAL A 180 -15.36 9.69 8.17
C VAL A 180 -16.06 8.41 7.73
N PRO A 181 -17.07 8.49 6.85
CA PRO A 181 -17.87 7.32 6.50
C PRO A 181 -17.07 6.30 5.68
N ALA A 182 -17.42 5.02 5.81
CA ALA A 182 -16.88 3.97 4.95
C ALA A 182 -17.16 4.28 3.46
N GLY A 183 -16.16 4.04 2.62
CA GLY A 183 -16.14 4.37 1.20
C GLY A 183 -15.68 5.80 0.90
N ALA A 184 -15.43 6.66 1.89
CA ALA A 184 -14.96 8.02 1.63
C ALA A 184 -13.61 8.00 0.89
N VAL A 185 -13.49 8.84 -0.14
CA VAL A 185 -12.27 9.06 -0.91
C VAL A 185 -11.69 10.39 -0.46
N GLY A 186 -10.40 10.42 -0.09
CA GLY A 186 -9.79 11.62 0.43
C GLY A 186 -8.38 11.89 -0.07
N ILE A 187 -7.93 13.13 0.14
CA ILE A 187 -6.60 13.63 -0.18
C ILE A 187 -5.91 14.16 1.09
N ALA A 188 -4.62 13.87 1.25
CA ALA A 188 -3.77 14.42 2.30
C ALA A 188 -2.30 14.52 1.86
N GLY A 189 -1.76 15.73 1.83
CA GLY A 189 -0.46 15.99 1.23
C GLY A 189 -0.46 15.54 -0.23
N GLU A 190 0.54 14.77 -0.63
CA GLU A 190 0.68 14.20 -1.97
C GLU A 190 -0.02 12.84 -2.12
N GLN A 191 -0.89 12.46 -1.18
CA GLN A 191 -1.51 11.12 -1.14
C GLN A 191 -3.02 11.19 -1.33
N THR A 192 -3.57 10.13 -1.95
CA THR A 192 -5.01 9.82 -1.99
C THR A 192 -5.25 8.41 -1.46
N GLY A 193 -6.50 8.10 -1.12
CA GLY A 193 -6.86 6.90 -0.40
C GLY A 193 -8.36 6.77 -0.21
N VAL A 194 -8.80 5.58 0.21
CA VAL A 194 -10.22 5.26 0.40
C VAL A 194 -10.41 4.63 1.77
N TYR A 195 -11.28 5.22 2.57
CA TYR A 195 -11.63 4.71 3.89
C TYR A 195 -12.46 3.43 3.76
N PRO A 196 -11.96 2.25 4.17
CA PRO A 196 -12.71 1.00 4.02
C PRO A 196 -13.79 0.82 5.10
N LEU A 197 -13.65 1.55 6.21
CA LEU A 197 -14.47 1.49 7.41
C LEU A 197 -14.74 2.91 7.90
N GLU A 198 -15.77 3.06 8.72
CA GLU A 198 -16.03 4.31 9.43
C GLU A 198 -14.97 4.54 10.51
N THR A 199 -14.22 5.64 10.41
CA THR A 199 -13.11 5.94 11.32
C THR A 199 -12.93 7.45 11.49
N PRO A 200 -12.27 7.94 12.55
CA PRO A 200 -11.79 9.32 12.61
C PRO A 200 -10.73 9.58 11.53
N GLY A 201 -10.74 10.78 10.95
CA GLY A 201 -9.81 11.09 9.84
C GLY A 201 -9.67 12.58 9.55
N GLY A 202 -8.45 12.99 9.20
CA GLY A 202 -8.11 14.39 8.86
C GLY A 202 -7.85 14.62 7.38
N TRP A 203 -8.25 13.70 6.50
CA TRP A 203 -8.07 13.88 5.05
C TRP A 203 -9.20 14.75 4.49
N GLN A 204 -8.91 15.47 3.41
CA GLN A 204 -9.90 16.24 2.68
C GLN A 204 -10.74 15.28 1.85
N ILE A 205 -12.04 15.17 2.13
CA ILE A 205 -12.96 14.21 1.51
C ILE A 205 -13.55 14.81 0.24
N ILE A 206 -13.32 14.14 -0.89
CA ILE A 206 -13.67 14.63 -2.24
C ILE A 206 -14.82 13.86 -2.87
N GLY A 207 -15.17 12.70 -2.32
CA GLY A 207 -16.22 11.85 -2.83
C GLY A 207 -16.35 10.56 -2.03
N ARG A 208 -17.20 9.66 -2.51
CA ARG A 208 -17.43 8.35 -1.89
C ARG A 208 -17.60 7.27 -2.94
N THR A 209 -17.10 6.08 -2.64
CA THR A 209 -17.37 4.86 -3.42
C THR A 209 -18.41 3.99 -2.72
N PRO A 210 -19.32 3.34 -3.47
CA PRO A 210 -20.17 2.28 -2.93
C PRO A 210 -19.42 0.95 -2.80
N THR A 211 -18.19 0.88 -3.33
CA THR A 211 -17.39 -0.35 -3.32
C THR A 211 -16.99 -0.72 -1.91
N VAL A 212 -17.27 -1.97 -1.52
CA VAL A 212 -16.83 -2.52 -0.23
C VAL A 212 -15.36 -2.94 -0.33
N LEU A 213 -14.47 -2.11 0.21
CA LEU A 213 -13.01 -2.35 0.22
C LEU A 213 -12.58 -3.44 1.20
N PHE A 214 -13.27 -3.59 2.33
CA PHE A 214 -12.95 -4.61 3.33
C PHE A 214 -14.20 -5.38 3.74
N ASN A 215 -14.12 -6.71 3.69
CA ASN A 215 -15.17 -7.59 4.19
C ASN A 215 -14.53 -8.85 4.81
N PRO A 216 -14.60 -9.05 6.14
CA PRO A 216 -13.96 -10.17 6.82
C PRO A 216 -14.53 -11.54 6.43
N LYS A 217 -15.67 -11.60 5.73
CA LYS A 217 -16.28 -12.85 5.27
C LYS A 217 -15.79 -13.32 3.90
N ARG A 218 -14.99 -12.51 3.18
CA ARG A 218 -14.38 -12.91 1.90
C ARG A 218 -13.15 -13.78 2.16
N GLU A 219 -12.86 -14.69 1.22
CA GLU A 219 -11.60 -15.46 1.23
C GLU A 219 -10.37 -14.53 1.26
N GLN A 220 -10.44 -13.43 0.51
CA GLN A 220 -9.52 -12.30 0.62
C GLN A 220 -10.28 -11.09 1.22
N PRO A 221 -10.11 -10.79 2.52
CA PRO A 221 -10.89 -9.75 3.18
C PRO A 221 -10.74 -8.36 2.57
N SER A 222 -9.52 -8.00 2.19
CA SER A 222 -9.21 -6.74 1.51
C SER A 222 -9.39 -6.90 0.00
N LEU A 223 -10.12 -5.97 -0.62
CA LEU A 223 -10.26 -5.89 -2.07
C LEU A 223 -8.92 -5.54 -2.75
N LEU A 224 -8.13 -4.68 -2.10
CA LEU A 224 -6.87 -4.18 -2.61
C LEU A 224 -5.69 -4.83 -1.87
N LYS A 225 -4.60 -5.05 -2.59
CA LYS A 225 -3.30 -5.49 -2.05
C LYS A 225 -2.17 -4.63 -2.61
N ALA A 226 -1.08 -4.53 -1.84
CA ALA A 226 0.17 -3.94 -2.31
C ALA A 226 0.59 -4.63 -3.62
N GLY A 227 0.72 -3.87 -4.71
CA GLY A 227 0.71 -4.51 -6.02
C GLY A 227 -0.26 -3.91 -7.01
N ASN A 228 -1.51 -3.76 -6.57
CA ASN A 228 -2.60 -3.37 -7.45
C ASN A 228 -2.41 -1.95 -7.99
N GLN A 229 -3.04 -1.74 -9.13
CA GLN A 229 -3.32 -0.41 -9.64
C GLN A 229 -4.78 -0.06 -9.37
N VAL A 230 -5.06 1.22 -9.11
CA VAL A 230 -6.41 1.73 -8.88
C VAL A 230 -6.69 2.84 -9.88
N ILE A 231 -7.84 2.78 -10.54
CA ILE A 231 -8.37 3.87 -11.36
C ILE A 231 -9.70 4.30 -10.75
N PHE A 232 -9.84 5.57 -10.42
CA PHE A 232 -11.11 6.09 -9.95
C PHE A 232 -11.99 6.47 -11.15
N LYS A 233 -13.20 5.93 -11.21
CA LYS A 233 -14.19 6.25 -12.26
C LYS A 233 -15.26 7.17 -11.68
N PRO A 234 -15.38 8.42 -12.13
CA PRO A 234 -16.51 9.26 -11.76
C PRO A 234 -17.83 8.63 -12.19
N ILE A 235 -18.80 8.60 -11.29
CA ILE A 235 -20.16 8.10 -11.55
C ILE A 235 -21.20 9.11 -11.06
N GLY A 236 -22.44 8.99 -11.54
CA GLY A 236 -23.57 9.80 -11.06
C GLY A 236 -24.22 9.22 -9.79
N LEU A 237 -25.13 10.00 -9.19
CA LEU A 237 -25.85 9.58 -7.97
C LEU A 237 -26.69 8.31 -8.19
N GLU A 238 -27.39 8.21 -9.32
CA GLU A 238 -28.22 7.03 -9.64
C GLU A 238 -27.39 5.74 -9.73
N GLU A 239 -26.21 5.80 -10.36
CA GLU A 239 -25.27 4.66 -10.42
C GLU A 239 -24.72 4.33 -9.02
N PHE A 240 -24.44 5.36 -8.20
CA PHE A 240 -23.98 5.17 -6.83
C PHE A 240 -25.02 4.44 -5.97
N GLU A 241 -26.28 4.86 -6.03
CA GLU A 241 -27.38 4.25 -5.30
C GLU A 241 -27.63 2.81 -5.77
N HIS A 242 -27.62 2.57 -7.09
CA HIS A 242 -27.77 1.23 -7.65
C HIS A 242 -26.67 0.26 -7.18
N LEU A 243 -25.42 0.74 -7.11
CA LEU A 243 -24.28 -0.06 -6.64
C LEU A 243 -24.27 -0.24 -5.12
N SER A 244 -24.82 0.72 -4.36
CA SER A 244 -24.91 0.64 -2.89
C SER A 244 -25.97 -0.34 -2.41
N GLY A 245 -27.00 -0.60 -3.22
CA GLY A 245 -28.10 -1.52 -2.90
C GLY A 245 -27.81 -3.00 -3.18
N LYS A 246 -26.59 -3.36 -3.59
CA LYS A 246 -26.15 -4.74 -3.85
C LYS A 246 -25.34 -5.30 -2.67
#